data_AF-A0A4Q4T229-F1
#
_entry.id   AF-A0A4Q4T229-F1
#
_cell.length_a   1.000
_cell.length_b   1.000
_cell.length_c   1.000
_cell.angle_alpha   90.00
_cell.angle_beta   90.00
_cell.angle_gamma   90.00
#
_symmetry.space_group_name_H-M   'P 1'
#
loop_
_entity.id
_entity.type
_entity.pdbx_description
1 polymer ?
#
loop_
_entity_poly.entity_id
_entity_poly.type
_entity_poly.pdbx_seq_one_letter_code
_entity_poly.pdbx_strand_id
1 'polypeptide(L)'
;MAHNTHADLFLAAALRWFHESAEDINRRLDHALRISRPERVIEWRADTVTDFRGQTVPASAERLVRWDYRHPNVIFRDGFLPQYAAQPEDALEDRHVDLHQYVSNNVESVFVGTARFYRAENSRVTRWQPRSVANRFEYEIFAFGGIDVNLSLGFDHPYFNQREIAFPGGIRPEFIRTAREYGPDGNVVRIWANPGFDVTASGEAHSSHLSVLPDPVCGSRVEVVYWCGETPAHQPGTSHRELRDITVQLDAMRESGEPAVDVLMDGSFPVLPIKFISGDDAPAEGHEYAINIIGTTKVLTCAKSTELTLEKWHDQATQRFRCVSYSGYTGFICVGAGGGSGRYLGYTFSEILACKAYYQRRWEHIFARADPAGGFKLWMFKDDHLAPVEQVSATQFKMMAQSDTRFGFTRLDRLATPAALPPDFWGMWPSGTDHPAAGHVYAIKLHGTNKAFTCVDDTEMALRDWAGEQTQRFFCTLYQGFMGFICEGAGGGRGRYLGYDRSETLSCQADYQRSWEHIDVRADPAGGFKLWMKKDEHLAPVAKVGADKMKMMAASETRVSFTRLD
;
A
#
# COMPACT_ATOMS: atom_id res chain seq x y z
N MET A 1 -17.70 6.57 15.71
CA MET A 1 -18.48 6.46 14.45
C MET A 1 -18.44 7.83 13.82
N ALA A 2 -17.60 8.03 12.80
CA ALA A 2 -17.62 9.27 12.04
C ALA A 2 -18.92 9.30 11.22
N HIS A 3 -19.64 10.42 11.22
CA HIS A 3 -20.80 10.59 10.36
C HIS A 3 -20.31 10.83 8.93
N ASN A 4 -20.76 10.00 7.98
CA ASN A 4 -20.52 10.26 6.56
C ASN A 4 -21.12 11.60 6.19
N THR A 5 -20.32 12.46 5.58
CA THR A 5 -20.83 13.69 4.99
C THR A 5 -21.38 13.38 3.60
N HIS A 6 -22.35 14.17 3.11
CA HIS A 6 -22.84 14.01 1.73
C HIS A 6 -21.71 14.12 0.69
N ALA A 7 -20.64 14.86 1.00
CA ALA A 7 -19.47 15.00 0.13
C ALA A 7 -18.72 13.68 -0.07
N ASP A 8 -18.67 12.82 0.96
CA ASP A 8 -17.96 11.55 0.91
C ASP A 8 -18.54 10.61 -0.17
N LEU A 9 -19.84 10.70 -0.46
CA LEU A 9 -20.54 9.90 -1.46
C LEU A 9 -20.05 10.16 -2.89
N PHE A 10 -19.42 11.32 -3.12
CA PHE A 10 -18.88 11.76 -4.41
C PHE A 10 -17.35 11.75 -4.45
N LEU A 11 -16.68 11.10 -3.49
CA LEU A 11 -15.22 10.98 -3.47
C LEU A 11 -14.65 10.29 -4.70
N ALA A 12 -15.45 9.49 -5.42
CA ALA A 12 -15.04 8.87 -6.68
C ALA A 12 -15.15 9.81 -7.90
N ALA A 13 -15.95 10.88 -7.80
CA ALA A 13 -16.37 11.68 -8.95
C ALA A 13 -15.18 12.29 -9.71
N ALA A 14 -15.20 12.13 -11.03
CA ALA A 14 -14.25 12.76 -11.94
C ALA A 14 -14.61 14.23 -12.23
N LEU A 15 -15.91 14.56 -12.20
CA LEU A 15 -16.40 15.93 -12.20
C LEU A 15 -16.24 16.52 -10.80
N ARG A 16 -15.16 17.26 -10.56
CA ARG A 16 -14.78 17.76 -9.23
C ARG A 16 -15.89 18.53 -8.50
N TRP A 17 -16.69 19.30 -9.23
CA TRP A 17 -17.75 20.13 -8.67
C TRP A 17 -18.89 19.32 -8.04
N PHE A 18 -19.02 18.02 -8.34
CA PHE A 18 -19.97 17.13 -7.66
C PHE A 18 -19.65 16.99 -6.16
N HIS A 19 -18.37 17.01 -5.81
CA HIS A 19 -17.95 16.98 -4.41
C HIS A 19 -18.25 18.31 -3.71
N GLU A 20 -18.07 19.43 -4.40
CA GLU A 20 -18.30 20.78 -3.87
C GLU A 20 -19.81 21.08 -3.67
N SER A 21 -20.66 20.50 -4.51
CA SER A 21 -22.13 20.68 -4.51
C SER A 21 -22.90 19.45 -4.05
N ALA A 22 -22.27 18.58 -3.26
CA ALA A 22 -22.74 17.24 -2.95
C ALA A 22 -24.16 17.17 -2.38
N GLU A 23 -24.51 18.09 -1.46
CA GLU A 23 -25.85 18.10 -0.85
C GLU A 23 -26.94 18.43 -1.88
N ASP A 24 -26.68 19.41 -2.75
CA ASP A 24 -27.62 19.78 -3.82
C ASP A 24 -27.78 18.65 -4.82
N ILE A 25 -26.67 18.09 -5.30
CA ILE A 25 -26.70 16.95 -6.23
C ILE A 25 -27.45 15.76 -5.62
N ASN A 26 -27.20 15.42 -4.36
CA ASN A 26 -27.91 14.32 -3.70
C ASN A 26 -29.43 14.57 -3.65
N ARG A 27 -29.85 15.80 -3.30
CA ARG A 27 -31.27 16.19 -3.28
C ARG A 27 -31.90 16.09 -4.67
N ARG A 28 -31.15 16.45 -5.72
CA ARG A 28 -31.63 16.41 -7.10
C ARG A 28 -31.74 15.00 -7.65
N LEU A 29 -30.80 14.11 -7.31
CA LEU A 29 -30.87 12.68 -7.64
C LEU A 29 -32.15 12.06 -7.07
N ASP A 30 -32.43 12.31 -5.79
CA ASP A 30 -33.65 11.83 -5.12
C ASP A 30 -34.93 12.43 -5.72
N HIS A 31 -34.91 13.74 -6.00
CA HIS A 31 -36.06 14.43 -6.60
C HIS A 31 -36.40 13.85 -7.99
N ALA A 32 -35.40 13.73 -8.86
CA ALA A 32 -35.58 13.22 -10.21
C ALA A 32 -36.09 11.78 -10.20
N LEU A 33 -35.55 10.90 -9.33
CA LEU A 33 -36.04 9.54 -9.20
C LEU A 33 -37.49 9.49 -8.69
N ARG A 34 -37.88 10.34 -7.74
CA ARG A 34 -39.27 10.38 -7.25
C ARG A 34 -40.27 10.86 -8.30
N ILE A 35 -39.84 11.64 -9.28
CA ILE A 35 -40.72 12.04 -10.40
C ILE A 35 -41.02 10.83 -11.29
N SER A 36 -40.01 10.02 -11.60
CA SER A 36 -40.14 8.86 -12.49
C SER A 36 -40.66 7.60 -11.77
N ARG A 37 -40.34 7.45 -10.48
CA ARG A 37 -40.70 6.32 -9.60
C ARG A 37 -41.06 6.84 -8.19
N PRO A 38 -42.29 7.33 -7.96
CA PRO A 38 -42.70 7.99 -6.71
C PRO A 38 -42.50 7.18 -5.42
N GLU A 39 -42.49 5.85 -5.51
CA GLU A 39 -42.31 4.91 -4.40
C GLU A 39 -40.85 4.57 -4.09
N ARG A 40 -39.90 5.08 -4.88
CA ARG A 40 -38.47 4.76 -4.79
C ARG A 40 -37.64 5.93 -4.28
N VAL A 41 -36.47 5.62 -3.75
CA VAL A 41 -35.47 6.57 -3.24
C VAL A 41 -34.09 6.11 -3.67
N ILE A 42 -33.11 7.01 -3.68
CA ILE A 42 -31.73 6.66 -3.97
C ILE A 42 -31.15 5.92 -2.77
N GLU A 43 -30.70 4.69 -3.01
CA GLU A 43 -30.02 3.86 -2.04
C GLU A 43 -28.53 3.82 -2.38
N TRP A 44 -27.72 4.44 -1.53
CA TRP A 44 -26.27 4.41 -1.65
C TRP A 44 -25.72 3.06 -1.20
N ARG A 45 -24.63 2.61 -1.81
CA ARG A 45 -23.90 1.43 -1.35
C ARG A 45 -23.42 1.66 0.08
N ALA A 46 -23.66 0.68 0.94
CA ALA A 46 -23.25 0.70 2.34
C ALA A 46 -21.72 0.78 2.50
N ASP A 47 -21.23 1.42 3.56
CA ASP A 47 -19.80 1.60 3.86
C ASP A 47 -19.04 0.29 4.01
N THR A 48 -19.74 -0.77 4.40
CA THR A 48 -19.22 -2.13 4.46
C THR A 48 -20.12 -3.06 3.68
N VAL A 49 -19.51 -3.97 2.93
CA VAL A 49 -20.21 -4.92 2.07
C VAL A 49 -19.62 -6.31 2.24
N THR A 50 -20.42 -7.33 1.93
CA THR A 50 -19.93 -8.69 1.79
C THR A 50 -19.49 -8.89 0.33
N ASP A 51 -18.18 -9.05 0.11
CA ASP A 51 -17.63 -9.21 -1.24
C ASP A 51 -17.82 -10.63 -1.80
N PHE A 52 -17.34 -10.87 -3.03
CA PHE A 52 -17.42 -12.18 -3.69
C PHE A 52 -16.62 -13.30 -2.98
N ARG A 53 -15.72 -12.95 -2.06
CA ARG A 53 -15.00 -13.91 -1.20
C ARG A 53 -15.83 -14.29 0.03
N GLY A 54 -16.99 -13.66 0.24
CA GLY A 54 -17.80 -13.82 1.44
C GLY A 54 -17.23 -13.08 2.65
N GLN A 55 -16.31 -12.13 2.42
CA GLN A 55 -15.68 -11.36 3.48
C GLN A 55 -16.39 -10.02 3.63
N THR A 56 -16.63 -9.59 4.87
CA THR A 56 -17.07 -8.22 5.15
C THR A 56 -15.87 -7.30 4.98
N VAL A 57 -15.94 -6.40 4.00
CA VAL A 57 -14.89 -5.45 3.65
C VAL A 57 -15.46 -4.03 3.56
N PRO A 58 -14.64 -2.98 3.68
CA PRO A 58 -15.08 -1.63 3.33
C PRO A 58 -15.53 -1.58 1.86
N ALA A 59 -16.48 -0.71 1.54
CA ALA A 59 -16.98 -0.53 0.17
C ALA A 59 -15.86 -0.15 -0.82
N SER A 60 -14.85 0.57 -0.34
CA SER A 60 -13.65 0.92 -1.10
C SER A 60 -12.75 -0.27 -1.44
N ALA A 61 -12.90 -1.40 -0.74
CA ALA A 61 -12.22 -2.67 -1.04
C ALA A 61 -13.10 -3.67 -1.82
N GLU A 62 -14.37 -3.33 -2.08
CA GLU A 62 -15.22 -4.14 -2.95
C GLU A 62 -14.71 -4.06 -4.39
N ARG A 63 -14.52 -5.21 -5.03
CA ARG A 63 -14.14 -5.24 -6.43
C ARG A 63 -15.35 -4.99 -7.33
N LEU A 64 -15.28 -3.91 -8.08
CA LEU A 64 -16.21 -3.57 -9.16
C LEU A 64 -15.54 -3.77 -10.52
N VAL A 65 -16.35 -3.98 -11.55
CA VAL A 65 -15.90 -4.04 -12.95
C VAL A 65 -16.66 -3.08 -13.84
N ARG A 66 -16.00 -2.56 -14.87
CA ARG A 66 -16.66 -1.83 -15.96
C ARG A 66 -16.14 -2.33 -17.29
N TRP A 67 -17.07 -2.68 -18.18
CA TRP A 67 -16.77 -2.96 -19.58
C TRP A 67 -16.76 -1.65 -20.36
N ASP A 68 -15.73 -1.44 -21.18
CA ASP A 68 -15.61 -0.24 -21.98
C ASP A 68 -14.81 -0.53 -23.28
N TYR A 69 -15.06 0.28 -24.30
CA TYR A 69 -14.34 0.21 -25.58
C TYR A 69 -13.07 1.06 -25.56
N ARG A 70 -13.02 2.07 -24.69
CA ARG A 70 -11.90 3.02 -24.62
C ARG A 70 -10.65 2.32 -24.09
N HIS A 71 -9.51 2.63 -24.69
CA HIS A 71 -8.20 2.08 -24.31
C HIS A 71 -7.73 2.65 -22.96
N PRO A 72 -6.88 1.91 -22.21
CA PRO A 72 -6.24 2.41 -20.98
C PRO A 72 -5.47 3.73 -21.12
N ASN A 73 -5.10 4.14 -22.34
CA ASN A 73 -4.43 5.43 -22.58
C ASN A 73 -5.38 6.62 -22.35
N VAL A 74 -6.68 6.40 -22.47
CA VAL A 74 -7.72 7.37 -22.12
C VAL A 74 -8.14 7.16 -20.68
N ILE A 75 -8.53 5.93 -20.33
CA ILE A 75 -9.16 5.65 -19.03
C ILE A 75 -8.19 5.80 -17.84
N PHE A 76 -6.94 5.36 -17.94
CA PHE A 76 -5.98 5.57 -16.83
C PHE A 76 -5.46 7.01 -16.75
N ARG A 77 -5.67 7.82 -17.79
CA ARG A 77 -5.31 9.25 -17.80
C ARG A 77 -6.44 10.12 -17.24
N ASP A 78 -7.65 9.90 -17.73
CA ASP A 78 -8.79 10.81 -17.50
C ASP A 78 -9.80 10.24 -16.50
N GLY A 79 -9.73 8.94 -16.22
CA GLY A 79 -10.78 8.21 -15.52
C GLY A 79 -11.97 7.90 -16.42
N PHE A 80 -13.09 7.54 -15.81
CA PHE A 80 -14.38 7.43 -16.48
C PHE A 80 -15.17 8.73 -16.30
N LEU A 81 -15.11 9.59 -17.30
CA LEU A 81 -16.04 10.71 -17.40
C LEU A 81 -17.44 10.19 -17.81
N PRO A 82 -18.52 10.74 -17.23
CA PRO A 82 -19.87 10.43 -17.65
C PRO A 82 -20.16 10.93 -19.07
N GLN A 83 -21.24 10.44 -19.68
CA GLN A 83 -21.66 10.91 -21.01
C GLN A 83 -22.06 12.39 -20.97
N TYR A 84 -22.79 12.78 -19.92
CA TYR A 84 -23.12 14.18 -19.66
C TYR A 84 -22.18 14.77 -18.61
N ALA A 85 -21.37 15.75 -19.04
CA ALA A 85 -20.44 16.48 -18.18
C ALA A 85 -20.76 17.99 -18.22
N ALA A 86 -21.85 18.40 -17.55
CA ALA A 86 -22.18 19.81 -17.38
C ALA A 86 -21.07 20.57 -16.64
N GLN A 87 -20.89 21.83 -17.02
CA GLN A 87 -20.09 22.75 -16.22
C GLN A 87 -20.88 23.21 -14.99
N PRO A 88 -20.22 23.62 -13.90
CA PRO A 88 -20.89 24.10 -12.69
C PRO A 88 -21.86 25.26 -12.94
N GLU A 89 -21.56 26.11 -13.93
CA GLU A 89 -22.38 27.24 -14.35
C GLU A 89 -23.62 26.87 -15.18
N ASP A 90 -23.68 25.65 -15.71
CA ASP A 90 -24.82 25.18 -16.49
C ASP A 90 -25.93 24.67 -15.57
N ALA A 91 -27.18 24.95 -15.94
CA ALA A 91 -28.33 24.33 -15.29
C ALA A 91 -28.35 22.84 -15.66
N LEU A 92 -27.81 21.97 -14.79
CA LEU A 92 -27.99 20.53 -14.91
C LEU A 92 -29.49 20.24 -14.94
N GLU A 93 -30.00 19.52 -15.94
CA GLU A 93 -31.44 19.20 -16.07
C GLU A 93 -31.77 17.87 -15.37
N ASP A 94 -33.00 17.74 -14.85
CA ASP A 94 -33.41 16.54 -14.09
C ASP A 94 -33.30 15.24 -14.90
N ARG A 95 -33.48 15.29 -16.22
CA ARG A 95 -33.31 14.12 -17.10
C ARG A 95 -31.89 13.52 -17.07
N HIS A 96 -30.87 14.32 -16.77
CA HIS A 96 -29.47 13.86 -16.74
C HIS A 96 -29.06 13.27 -15.38
N VAL A 97 -29.90 13.44 -14.36
CA VAL A 97 -29.72 12.89 -12.99
C VAL A 97 -30.79 11.86 -12.62
N ASP A 98 -31.76 11.60 -13.49
CA ASP A 98 -32.78 10.57 -13.28
C ASP A 98 -32.18 9.16 -13.48
N LEU A 99 -31.95 8.47 -12.37
CA LEU A 99 -31.40 7.11 -12.35
C LEU A 99 -32.28 6.11 -13.12
N HIS A 100 -33.62 6.24 -13.04
CA HIS A 100 -34.53 5.31 -13.71
C HIS A 100 -34.46 5.46 -15.23
N GLN A 101 -34.38 6.69 -15.74
CA GLN A 101 -34.21 6.96 -17.17
C GLN A 101 -32.84 6.50 -17.68
N TYR A 102 -31.78 6.74 -16.91
CA TYR A 102 -30.45 6.23 -17.22
C TYR A 102 -30.44 4.69 -17.33
N VAL A 103 -30.99 3.98 -16.35
CA VAL A 103 -30.99 2.50 -16.33
C VAL A 103 -31.91 1.92 -17.40
N SER A 104 -33.10 2.50 -17.61
CA SER A 104 -34.11 1.90 -18.50
C SER A 104 -33.85 2.20 -19.97
N ASN A 105 -33.38 3.42 -20.26
CA ASN A 105 -33.34 3.96 -21.63
C ASN A 105 -31.93 4.35 -22.08
N ASN A 106 -30.91 4.18 -21.23
CA ASN A 106 -29.53 4.61 -21.49
C ASN A 106 -29.47 6.07 -21.95
N VAL A 107 -30.25 6.93 -21.30
CA VAL A 107 -30.22 8.38 -21.58
C VAL A 107 -28.86 8.94 -21.17
N GLU A 108 -28.33 9.83 -22.00
CA GLU A 108 -27.14 10.62 -21.68
C GLU A 108 -27.28 11.25 -20.29
N SER A 109 -26.37 10.92 -19.38
CA SER A 109 -26.51 11.23 -17.95
C SER A 109 -25.16 11.40 -17.27
N VAL A 110 -25.21 11.81 -16.01
CA VAL A 110 -24.04 12.01 -15.15
C VAL A 110 -23.49 10.72 -14.56
N PHE A 111 -24.10 9.57 -14.85
CA PHE A 111 -23.76 8.29 -14.24
C PHE A 111 -22.70 7.53 -15.03
N VAL A 112 -21.81 6.87 -14.30
CA VAL A 112 -20.95 5.82 -14.83
C VAL A 112 -21.30 4.50 -14.13
N GLY A 113 -21.83 3.55 -14.88
CA GLY A 113 -22.20 2.23 -14.38
C GLY A 113 -21.00 1.29 -14.24
N THR A 114 -21.02 0.51 -13.16
CA THR A 114 -20.12 -0.62 -12.89
C THR A 114 -20.94 -1.84 -12.48
N ALA A 115 -20.40 -3.06 -12.59
CA ALA A 115 -21.04 -4.28 -12.12
C ALA A 115 -20.25 -4.89 -10.96
N ARG A 116 -20.96 -5.55 -10.04
CA ARG A 116 -20.34 -6.29 -8.94
C ARG A 116 -19.81 -7.65 -9.38
N PHE A 117 -18.72 -8.06 -8.74
CA PHE A 117 -18.43 -9.48 -8.56
C PHE A 117 -19.28 -10.06 -7.43
N TYR A 118 -19.73 -11.29 -7.59
CA TYR A 118 -20.45 -12.02 -6.55
C TYR A 118 -20.20 -13.52 -6.65
N ARG A 119 -20.54 -14.25 -5.59
CA ARG A 119 -20.52 -15.71 -5.59
C ARG A 119 -21.90 -16.22 -5.98
N ALA A 120 -21.99 -16.96 -7.08
CA ALA A 120 -23.23 -17.62 -7.47
C ALA A 120 -23.50 -18.85 -6.58
N GLU A 121 -24.71 -19.42 -6.66
CA GLU A 121 -25.13 -20.59 -5.85
C GLU A 121 -24.18 -21.79 -6.01
N ASN A 122 -23.58 -21.95 -7.19
CA ASN A 122 -22.56 -22.97 -7.47
C ASN A 122 -21.18 -22.65 -6.89
N SER A 123 -21.07 -21.66 -6.00
CA SER A 123 -19.84 -21.14 -5.40
C SER A 123 -18.84 -20.53 -6.38
N ARG A 124 -19.16 -20.37 -7.67
CA ARG A 124 -18.23 -19.78 -8.64
C ARG A 124 -18.31 -18.25 -8.63
N VAL A 125 -17.15 -17.63 -8.77
CA VAL A 125 -17.02 -16.18 -8.87
C VAL A 125 -17.60 -15.72 -10.19
N THR A 126 -18.65 -14.91 -10.11
CA THR A 126 -19.51 -14.51 -11.22
C THR A 126 -19.60 -12.99 -11.27
N ARG A 127 -19.77 -12.44 -12.47
CA ARG A 127 -20.03 -11.02 -12.72
C ARG A 127 -20.87 -10.90 -13.98
N TRP A 128 -21.47 -9.74 -14.18
CA TRP A 128 -22.11 -9.45 -15.45
C TRP A 128 -21.07 -9.20 -16.54
N GLN A 129 -21.32 -9.71 -17.75
CA GLN A 129 -20.54 -9.39 -18.95
C GLN A 129 -21.47 -9.10 -20.14
N PRO A 130 -21.06 -8.23 -21.06
CA PRO A 130 -21.78 -8.06 -22.31
C PRO A 130 -21.71 -9.34 -23.15
N ARG A 131 -22.71 -9.55 -24.01
CA ARG A 131 -22.79 -10.75 -24.88
C ARG A 131 -21.56 -10.91 -25.78
N SER A 132 -20.97 -9.81 -26.22
CA SER A 132 -19.68 -9.81 -26.91
C SER A 132 -18.63 -9.16 -26.02
N VAL A 133 -17.54 -9.87 -25.77
CA VAL A 133 -16.35 -9.34 -25.06
C VAL A 133 -15.20 -9.05 -26.02
N ALA A 134 -15.35 -9.38 -27.31
CA ALA A 134 -14.32 -9.21 -28.32
C ALA A 134 -13.95 -7.73 -28.51
N ASN A 135 -12.65 -7.45 -28.57
CA ASN A 135 -12.11 -6.09 -28.73
C ASN A 135 -12.60 -5.11 -27.66
N ARG A 136 -12.65 -5.54 -26.39
CA ARG A 136 -13.09 -4.70 -25.26
C ARG A 136 -12.10 -4.73 -24.13
N PHE A 137 -12.31 -3.80 -23.21
CA PHE A 137 -11.59 -3.74 -21.96
C PHE A 137 -12.55 -4.01 -20.81
N GLU A 138 -12.09 -4.79 -19.85
CA GLU A 138 -12.72 -4.92 -18.56
C GLU A 138 -11.83 -4.27 -17.50
N TYR A 139 -12.30 -3.15 -16.96
CA TYR A 139 -11.60 -2.37 -15.95
C TYR A 139 -11.97 -2.84 -14.56
N GLU A 140 -10.98 -2.98 -13.69
CA GLU A 140 -11.12 -3.32 -12.28
C GLU A 140 -11.05 -2.04 -11.43
N ILE A 141 -12.07 -1.83 -10.60
CA ILE A 141 -12.30 -0.58 -9.88
C ILE A 141 -12.49 -0.86 -8.39
N PHE A 142 -11.89 -0.01 -7.56
CA PHE A 142 -12.01 0.03 -6.10
C PHE A 142 -12.26 1.47 -5.68
N ALA A 143 -13.50 1.81 -5.35
CA ALA A 143 -13.91 3.18 -5.01
C ALA A 143 -14.88 3.15 -3.84
N PHE A 144 -14.94 4.20 -3.02
CA PHE A 144 -16.00 4.39 -2.03
C PHE A 144 -17.26 5.02 -2.66
N GLY A 145 -18.41 4.93 -1.99
CA GLY A 145 -19.68 5.51 -2.44
C GLY A 145 -20.35 4.70 -3.55
N GLY A 146 -21.03 5.39 -4.47
CA GLY A 146 -21.79 4.78 -5.56
C GLY A 146 -23.20 4.33 -5.14
N ILE A 147 -24.14 4.41 -6.07
CA ILE A 147 -25.56 4.11 -5.88
C ILE A 147 -25.82 2.65 -6.21
N ASP A 148 -26.48 1.92 -5.30
CA ASP A 148 -26.94 0.56 -5.55
C ASP A 148 -28.24 0.59 -6.35
N VAL A 149 -28.15 0.28 -7.64
CA VAL A 149 -29.26 0.42 -8.57
C VAL A 149 -30.42 -0.52 -8.21
N ASN A 150 -30.10 -1.75 -7.82
CA ASN A 150 -31.12 -2.75 -7.49
C ASN A 150 -31.85 -2.39 -6.19
N LEU A 151 -31.15 -1.83 -5.20
CA LEU A 151 -31.79 -1.33 -3.99
C LEU A 151 -32.65 -0.09 -4.28
N SER A 152 -32.17 0.82 -5.14
CA SER A 152 -32.88 2.05 -5.47
C SER A 152 -34.14 1.80 -6.31
N LEU A 153 -34.04 0.98 -7.36
CA LEU A 153 -35.13 0.78 -8.33
C LEU A 153 -35.96 -0.49 -8.07
N GLY A 154 -35.46 -1.43 -7.26
CA GLY A 154 -36.01 -2.77 -7.13
C GLY A 154 -35.48 -3.73 -8.22
N PHE A 155 -36.18 -4.85 -8.42
CA PHE A 155 -35.77 -5.91 -9.35
C PHE A 155 -36.63 -5.99 -10.63
N ASP A 156 -37.56 -5.05 -10.83
CA ASP A 156 -38.48 -5.00 -11.98
C ASP A 156 -37.88 -4.32 -13.22
N HIS A 157 -36.67 -3.76 -13.14
CA HIS A 157 -35.98 -3.16 -14.28
C HIS A 157 -35.23 -4.22 -15.13
N PRO A 158 -35.09 -4.01 -16.45
CA PRO A 158 -34.60 -5.05 -17.39
C PRO A 158 -33.14 -5.49 -17.17
N TYR A 159 -32.37 -4.75 -16.39
CA TYR A 159 -30.94 -4.98 -16.17
C TYR A 159 -30.59 -5.31 -14.71
N PHE A 160 -31.55 -5.80 -13.90
CA PHE A 160 -31.31 -6.14 -12.49
C PHE A 160 -30.21 -7.20 -12.31
N ASN A 161 -30.00 -8.06 -13.31
CA ASN A 161 -28.95 -9.08 -13.33
C ASN A 161 -27.53 -8.48 -13.42
N GLN A 162 -27.39 -7.22 -13.82
CA GLN A 162 -26.11 -6.52 -13.86
C GLN A 162 -25.55 -6.23 -12.47
N ARG A 163 -26.43 -6.13 -11.46
CA ARG A 163 -26.08 -5.75 -10.08
C ARG A 163 -25.25 -4.47 -10.06
N GLU A 164 -25.79 -3.45 -10.73
CA GLU A 164 -25.06 -2.24 -11.05
C GLU A 164 -24.80 -1.37 -9.81
N ILE A 165 -23.58 -0.84 -9.74
CA ILE A 165 -23.23 0.30 -8.89
C ILE A 165 -22.94 1.50 -9.79
N ALA A 166 -23.77 2.53 -9.68
CA ALA A 166 -23.71 3.72 -10.51
C ALA A 166 -22.99 4.86 -9.79
N PHE A 167 -21.99 5.46 -10.43
CA PHE A 167 -21.23 6.58 -9.87
C PHE A 167 -21.63 7.90 -10.54
N PRO A 168 -22.38 8.77 -9.84
CA PRO A 168 -22.67 10.12 -10.34
C PRO A 168 -21.40 10.97 -10.39
N GLY A 169 -21.19 11.67 -11.49
CA GLY A 169 -19.99 12.48 -11.73
C GLY A 169 -18.78 11.68 -12.22
N GLY A 170 -18.93 10.37 -12.46
CA GLY A 170 -17.89 9.51 -12.99
C GLY A 170 -16.94 8.92 -11.95
N ILE A 171 -15.80 8.40 -12.41
CA ILE A 171 -14.81 7.70 -11.58
C ILE A 171 -13.41 8.20 -11.94
N ARG A 172 -12.67 8.74 -10.96
CA ARG A 172 -11.28 9.19 -11.17
C ARG A 172 -10.31 8.04 -11.44
N PRO A 173 -9.21 8.28 -12.19
CA PRO A 173 -8.30 7.22 -12.61
C PRO A 173 -7.62 6.50 -11.45
N GLU A 174 -7.40 7.15 -10.31
CA GLU A 174 -6.76 6.55 -9.13
C GLU A 174 -7.58 5.43 -8.46
N PHE A 175 -8.87 5.31 -8.77
CA PHE A 175 -9.70 4.19 -8.31
C PHE A 175 -9.67 2.98 -9.24
N ILE A 176 -9.00 3.10 -10.39
CA ILE A 176 -8.96 2.07 -11.43
C ILE A 176 -7.62 1.34 -11.30
N ARG A 177 -7.65 0.06 -10.92
CA ARG A 177 -6.44 -0.71 -10.61
C ARG A 177 -5.84 -1.37 -11.84
N THR A 178 -6.67 -2.05 -12.63
CA THR A 178 -6.24 -2.83 -13.81
C THR A 178 -7.26 -2.76 -14.94
N ALA A 179 -6.85 -3.19 -16.14
CA ALA A 179 -7.75 -3.47 -17.24
C ALA A 179 -7.35 -4.76 -17.97
N ARG A 180 -8.30 -5.66 -18.21
CA ARG A 180 -8.09 -6.82 -19.08
C ARG A 180 -8.45 -6.43 -20.51
N GLU A 181 -7.51 -6.61 -21.44
CA GLU A 181 -7.72 -6.41 -22.87
C GLU A 181 -8.14 -7.72 -23.51
N TYR A 182 -9.29 -7.70 -24.18
CA TYR A 182 -9.84 -8.83 -24.90
C TYR A 182 -9.57 -8.67 -26.40
N GLY A 183 -8.96 -9.68 -27.01
CA GLY A 183 -8.72 -9.72 -28.45
C GLY A 183 -10.00 -9.99 -29.26
N PRO A 184 -9.88 -10.11 -30.60
CA PRO A 184 -11.02 -10.37 -31.49
C PRO A 184 -11.77 -11.67 -31.18
N ASP A 185 -11.07 -12.68 -30.66
CA ASP A 185 -11.66 -13.98 -30.31
C ASP A 185 -12.30 -14.00 -28.91
N GLY A 186 -12.31 -12.86 -28.19
CA GLY A 186 -12.81 -12.79 -26.81
C GLY A 186 -11.89 -13.43 -25.77
N ASN A 187 -10.65 -13.73 -26.13
CA ASN A 187 -9.61 -14.15 -25.19
C ASN A 187 -8.90 -12.95 -24.58
N VAL A 188 -8.49 -13.04 -23.32
CA VAL A 188 -7.64 -12.01 -22.70
C VAL A 188 -6.25 -12.09 -23.31
N VAL A 189 -5.81 -11.00 -23.95
CA VAL A 189 -4.50 -10.91 -24.61
C VAL A 189 -3.48 -10.13 -23.79
N ARG A 190 -3.94 -9.26 -22.89
CA ARG A 190 -3.09 -8.41 -22.06
C ARG A 190 -3.81 -7.95 -20.80
N ILE A 191 -3.06 -7.68 -19.75
CA ILE A 191 -3.52 -6.96 -18.57
C ILE A 191 -2.73 -5.67 -18.44
N TRP A 192 -3.44 -4.56 -18.37
CA TRP A 192 -2.87 -3.26 -18.10
C TRP A 192 -2.92 -2.98 -16.61
N ALA A 193 -1.78 -2.70 -16.00
CA ALA A 193 -1.70 -2.24 -14.63
C ALA A 193 -1.64 -0.71 -14.61
N ASN A 194 -2.50 -0.08 -13.81
CA ASN A 194 -2.53 1.36 -13.65
C ASN A 194 -1.59 1.79 -12.51
N PRO A 195 -0.42 2.39 -12.78
CA PRO A 195 0.37 3.05 -11.76
C PRO A 195 -0.25 4.40 -11.39
N GLY A 196 -1.51 4.70 -11.65
CA GLY A 196 -2.22 5.79 -11.00
C GLY A 196 -3.01 5.30 -9.78
N PHE A 197 -3.16 3.98 -9.61
CA PHE A 197 -4.01 3.40 -8.58
C PHE A 197 -3.53 3.77 -7.18
N ASP A 198 -4.45 4.29 -6.36
CA ASP A 198 -4.19 4.72 -5.00
C ASP A 198 -5.31 4.23 -4.08
N VAL A 199 -4.97 3.27 -3.21
CA VAL A 199 -5.91 2.70 -2.24
C VAL A 199 -6.36 3.73 -1.19
N THR A 200 -5.63 4.85 -1.06
CA THR A 200 -5.93 5.94 -0.14
C THR A 200 -6.77 7.06 -0.75
N ALA A 201 -7.12 6.95 -2.05
CA ALA A 201 -7.90 7.96 -2.76
C ALA A 201 -9.32 8.17 -2.22
N SER A 202 -9.83 7.24 -1.42
CA SER A 202 -11.14 7.36 -0.74
C SER A 202 -11.07 8.22 0.53
N GLY A 203 -9.94 8.87 0.82
CA GLY A 203 -9.78 9.72 2.01
C GLY A 203 -9.61 8.92 3.31
N GLU A 204 -9.10 9.55 4.36
CA GLU A 204 -8.68 8.86 5.59
C GLU A 204 -9.79 8.02 6.24
N ALA A 205 -11.04 8.49 6.18
CA ALA A 205 -12.18 7.81 6.79
C ALA A 205 -12.62 6.53 6.05
N HIS A 206 -12.40 6.46 4.72
CA HIS A 206 -12.96 5.40 3.86
C HIS A 206 -11.90 4.59 3.12
N SER A 207 -10.63 4.96 3.26
CA SER A 207 -9.51 4.25 2.63
C SER A 207 -9.33 2.86 3.22
N SER A 208 -9.04 1.91 2.35
CA SER A 208 -8.73 0.54 2.75
C SER A 208 -7.22 0.31 2.79
N HIS A 209 -6.77 -0.72 3.52
CA HIS A 209 -5.41 -1.22 3.36
C HIS A 209 -5.32 -2.08 2.10
N LEU A 210 -4.19 -2.01 1.39
CA LEU A 210 -3.94 -2.81 0.19
C LEU A 210 -4.10 -4.33 0.46
N SER A 211 -3.76 -4.78 1.67
CA SER A 211 -3.91 -6.17 2.11
C SER A 211 -5.36 -6.67 2.19
N VAL A 212 -6.34 -5.77 2.26
CA VAL A 212 -7.77 -6.11 2.29
C VAL A 212 -8.30 -6.34 0.87
N LEU A 213 -7.69 -5.71 -0.14
CA LEU A 213 -8.14 -5.85 -1.52
C LEU A 213 -7.86 -7.27 -2.03
N PRO A 214 -8.74 -7.84 -2.84
CA PRO A 214 -8.50 -9.13 -3.47
C PRO A 214 -7.37 -9.03 -4.49
N ASP A 215 -6.57 -10.09 -4.62
CA ASP A 215 -5.43 -10.13 -5.54
C ASP A 215 -5.84 -9.88 -6.99
N PRO A 216 -5.07 -9.09 -7.76
CA PRO A 216 -5.37 -8.85 -9.16
C PRO A 216 -5.40 -10.15 -9.96
N VAL A 217 -6.38 -10.29 -10.85
CA VAL A 217 -6.60 -11.55 -11.56
C VAL A 217 -5.90 -11.54 -12.89
N CYS A 218 -4.85 -12.34 -12.99
CA CYS A 218 -3.93 -12.18 -14.11
C CYS A 218 -3.82 -13.34 -15.07
N GLY A 219 -4.22 -14.55 -14.69
CA GLY A 219 -3.96 -15.73 -15.53
C GLY A 219 -2.46 -15.97 -15.76
N SER A 220 -2.02 -17.22 -15.85
CA SER A 220 -0.58 -17.53 -15.84
C SER A 220 0.17 -17.26 -17.15
N ARG A 221 -0.53 -16.84 -18.22
CA ARG A 221 0.02 -16.71 -19.57
C ARG A 221 -0.35 -15.40 -20.27
N VAL A 222 -0.91 -14.45 -19.52
CA VAL A 222 -1.30 -13.15 -20.07
C VAL A 222 -0.21 -12.13 -19.73
N GLU A 223 0.22 -11.37 -20.73
CA GLU A 223 1.21 -10.29 -20.54
C GLU A 223 0.63 -9.22 -19.60
N VAL A 224 1.39 -8.84 -18.57
CA VAL A 224 1.08 -7.68 -17.72
C VAL A 224 1.90 -6.49 -18.19
N VAL A 225 1.24 -5.42 -18.63
CA VAL A 225 1.84 -4.18 -19.10
C VAL A 225 1.56 -3.05 -18.11
N TYR A 226 2.62 -2.46 -17.56
CA TYR A 226 2.51 -1.28 -16.71
C TYR A 226 2.31 -0.03 -17.56
N TRP A 227 1.18 0.64 -17.39
CA TRP A 227 0.86 1.83 -18.18
C TRP A 227 1.77 3.01 -17.83
N CYS A 228 2.66 3.41 -18.73
CA CYS A 228 3.63 4.48 -18.47
C CYS A 228 3.13 5.90 -18.76
N GLY A 229 1.98 6.07 -19.43
CA GLY A 229 1.54 7.35 -20.00
C GLY A 229 1.17 7.16 -21.47
N GLU A 230 1.10 8.24 -22.25
CA GLU A 230 1.01 8.12 -23.72
C GLU A 230 2.19 7.30 -24.23
N THR A 231 1.93 6.03 -24.54
CA THR A 231 2.93 5.09 -25.05
C THR A 231 3.43 5.62 -26.40
N PRO A 232 4.71 6.02 -26.53
CA PRO A 232 5.25 6.40 -27.82
C PRO A 232 5.32 5.13 -28.68
N ALA A 233 4.55 5.09 -29.76
CA ALA A 233 4.77 4.20 -30.90
C ALA A 233 4.87 2.68 -30.58
N HIS A 234 3.84 2.08 -30.00
CA HIS A 234 3.39 0.82 -30.61
C HIS A 234 2.54 1.21 -31.82
N GLN A 235 2.97 0.75 -32.99
CA GLN A 235 2.60 1.25 -34.31
C GLN A 235 1.08 1.50 -34.46
N PRO A 236 0.66 2.57 -35.17
CA PRO A 236 -0.75 2.85 -35.52
C PRO A 236 -1.47 1.78 -36.38
N GLY A 237 -1.09 0.50 -36.33
CA GLY A 237 -1.32 -0.44 -37.43
C GLY A 237 -1.86 -1.85 -37.15
N THR A 238 -1.84 -2.43 -35.94
CA THR A 238 -2.01 -3.91 -35.91
C THR A 238 -2.91 -4.56 -34.84
N SER A 239 -3.69 -3.86 -34.03
CA SER A 239 -4.78 -4.60 -33.32
C SER A 239 -6.08 -3.86 -33.07
N HIS A 240 -6.10 -2.53 -32.97
CA HIS A 240 -7.35 -1.83 -32.59
C HIS A 240 -7.59 -0.51 -33.33
N ARG A 241 -7.28 -0.44 -34.63
CA ARG A 241 -7.74 0.69 -35.47
C ARG A 241 -9.28 0.79 -35.43
N GLU A 242 -9.95 -0.36 -35.32
CA GLU A 242 -11.41 -0.50 -35.19
C GLU A 242 -11.99 0.12 -33.90
N LEU A 243 -11.19 0.27 -32.83
CA LEU A 243 -11.66 0.87 -31.56
C LEU A 243 -11.48 2.39 -31.49
N ARG A 244 -10.72 2.99 -32.43
CA ARG A 244 -10.57 4.45 -32.50
C ARG A 244 -11.75 5.14 -33.17
N ASP A 245 -12.45 4.42 -34.05
CA ASP A 245 -13.57 4.95 -34.83
C ASP A 245 -14.94 4.75 -34.16
N ILE A 246 -15.03 4.08 -33.00
CA ILE A 246 -16.26 4.00 -32.20
C ILE A 246 -16.37 5.26 -31.33
N THR A 247 -16.41 6.43 -31.97
CA THR A 247 -16.63 7.72 -31.29
C THR A 247 -18.11 8.05 -31.11
N VAL A 248 -19.01 7.14 -31.47
CA VAL A 248 -20.46 7.38 -31.42
C VAL A 248 -21.20 6.14 -30.89
N GLN A 249 -21.81 6.29 -29.70
CA GLN A 249 -23.08 5.68 -29.25
C GLN A 249 -23.19 4.32 -28.52
N LEU A 250 -22.16 3.52 -28.25
CA LEU A 250 -22.36 2.26 -27.50
C LEU A 250 -21.61 2.24 -26.16
N ASP A 251 -22.33 2.46 -25.07
CA ASP A 251 -21.86 2.12 -23.72
C ASP A 251 -21.94 0.60 -23.56
N ALA A 252 -20.78 -0.06 -23.45
CA ALA A 252 -20.70 -1.52 -23.34
C ALA A 252 -21.46 -2.06 -22.11
N MET A 253 -21.65 -1.23 -21.08
CA MET A 253 -22.45 -1.57 -19.89
C MET A 253 -23.97 -1.58 -20.15
N ARG A 254 -24.43 -1.16 -21.32
CA ARG A 254 -25.85 -0.99 -21.64
C ARG A 254 -26.33 -1.89 -22.78
N GLU A 255 -25.44 -2.73 -23.28
CA GLU A 255 -25.77 -3.76 -24.25
C GLU A 255 -26.43 -4.97 -23.58
N SER A 256 -27.00 -5.87 -24.38
CA SER A 256 -27.44 -7.18 -23.87
C SER A 256 -26.24 -7.93 -23.28
N GLY A 257 -26.41 -8.45 -22.07
CA GLY A 257 -25.39 -9.20 -21.36
C GLY A 257 -26.00 -10.10 -20.31
N GLU A 258 -25.16 -10.94 -19.72
CA GLU A 258 -25.59 -12.00 -18.82
C GLU A 258 -24.53 -12.27 -17.74
N PRO A 259 -24.95 -12.84 -16.59
CA PRO A 259 -24.02 -13.38 -15.62
C PRO A 259 -23.09 -14.41 -16.23
N ALA A 260 -21.78 -14.23 -16.06
CA ALA A 260 -20.77 -15.16 -16.50
C ALA A 260 -19.74 -15.42 -15.40
N VAL A 261 -19.26 -16.65 -15.36
CA VAL A 261 -18.19 -17.06 -14.45
C VAL A 261 -16.88 -16.43 -14.93
N ASP A 262 -16.16 -15.81 -14.00
CA ASP A 262 -14.80 -15.35 -14.28
C ASP A 262 -13.85 -16.55 -14.25
N VAL A 263 -13.58 -17.12 -15.43
CA VAL A 263 -12.73 -18.31 -15.58
C VAL A 263 -11.29 -18.10 -15.10
N LEU A 264 -10.82 -16.85 -15.02
CA LEU A 264 -9.49 -16.54 -14.49
C LEU A 264 -9.42 -16.60 -12.96
N MET A 265 -10.57 -16.62 -12.28
CA MET A 265 -10.69 -16.72 -10.83
C MET A 265 -10.90 -18.14 -10.29
N ASP A 266 -11.24 -19.11 -11.14
CA ASP A 266 -11.68 -20.45 -10.72
C ASP A 266 -10.50 -21.41 -10.41
N GLY A 267 -9.41 -20.88 -9.84
CA GLY A 267 -8.29 -21.66 -9.28
C GLY A 267 -7.41 -22.43 -10.28
N SER A 268 -7.74 -22.45 -11.57
CA SER A 268 -7.00 -23.19 -12.61
C SER A 268 -5.78 -22.46 -13.16
N PHE A 269 -5.62 -21.17 -12.83
CA PHE A 269 -4.48 -20.37 -13.25
C PHE A 269 -3.76 -19.77 -12.04
N PRO A 270 -2.42 -19.89 -11.96
CA PRO A 270 -1.67 -19.12 -10.98
C PRO A 270 -2.03 -17.64 -11.15
N VAL A 271 -2.45 -17.03 -10.05
CA VAL A 271 -2.54 -15.58 -9.91
C VAL A 271 -1.12 -15.07 -10.14
N LEU A 272 -0.84 -14.47 -11.29
CA LEU A 272 0.39 -13.69 -11.42
C LEU A 272 0.20 -12.50 -10.48
N PRO A 273 1.11 -12.29 -9.51
CA PRO A 273 1.11 -11.04 -8.80
C PRO A 273 1.38 -9.96 -9.84
N ILE A 274 0.36 -9.16 -10.19
CA ILE A 274 0.69 -7.82 -10.69
C ILE A 274 1.52 -7.25 -9.57
N LYS A 275 2.76 -6.93 -9.89
CA LYS A 275 3.75 -6.38 -8.98
C LYS A 275 3.25 -4.98 -8.58
N PHE A 276 2.29 -4.93 -7.67
CA PHE A 276 2.02 -3.75 -6.91
C PHE A 276 3.19 -3.64 -5.94
N ILE A 277 3.78 -2.46 -5.90
CA ILE A 277 4.81 -2.14 -4.93
C ILE A 277 4.05 -2.07 -3.61
N SER A 278 3.98 -3.21 -2.89
CA SER A 278 3.28 -3.32 -1.61
C SER A 278 3.79 -2.29 -0.64
N GLY A 279 5.11 -2.06 -0.68
CA GLY A 279 5.79 -1.10 0.17
C GLY A 279 6.06 -1.62 1.59
N ASP A 280 5.66 -2.84 1.90
CA ASP A 280 5.62 -3.35 3.27
C ASP A 280 6.81 -4.24 3.65
N ASP A 281 7.72 -4.54 2.71
CA ASP A 281 8.83 -5.46 2.96
C ASP A 281 9.95 -4.78 3.75
N ALA A 282 10.18 -5.20 5.00
CA ALA A 282 11.34 -4.74 5.76
C ALA A 282 12.65 -5.00 4.97
N PRO A 283 13.52 -3.97 4.79
CA PRO A 283 14.77 -4.16 4.07
C PRO A 283 15.70 -5.16 4.77
N ALA A 284 16.17 -6.13 4.00
CA ALA A 284 17.06 -7.20 4.45
C ALA A 284 18.23 -7.32 3.48
N GLU A 285 19.42 -7.53 4.03
CA GLU A 285 20.66 -7.64 3.26
C GLU A 285 20.58 -8.73 2.19
N GLY A 286 21.17 -8.47 1.02
CA GLY A 286 21.26 -9.41 -0.09
C GLY A 286 20.06 -9.40 -1.04
N HIS A 287 18.97 -8.72 -0.68
CA HIS A 287 17.77 -8.61 -1.52
C HIS A 287 17.75 -7.30 -2.32
N GLU A 288 17.06 -7.31 -3.46
CA GLU A 288 16.80 -6.12 -4.26
C GLU A 288 15.38 -5.60 -4.02
N TYR A 289 15.22 -4.29 -4.03
CA TYR A 289 13.99 -3.60 -3.70
C TYR A 289 13.63 -2.55 -4.75
N ALA A 290 12.33 -2.40 -5.02
CA ALA A 290 11.78 -1.12 -5.44
C ALA A 290 11.50 -0.29 -4.18
N ILE A 291 11.94 0.97 -4.17
CA ILE A 291 11.69 1.90 -3.07
C ILE A 291 10.69 2.94 -3.56
N ASN A 292 9.45 2.94 -3.06
CA ASN A 292 8.43 3.92 -3.42
C ASN A 292 8.14 4.90 -2.29
N ILE A 293 7.36 5.94 -2.61
CA ILE A 293 6.70 6.76 -1.58
C ILE A 293 5.30 6.19 -1.38
N ILE A 294 4.95 5.87 -0.13
CA ILE A 294 3.62 5.36 0.23
C ILE A 294 2.57 6.41 -0.12
N GLY A 295 1.42 5.95 -0.65
CA GLY A 295 0.40 6.83 -1.23
C GLY A 295 0.75 7.30 -2.64
N THR A 296 1.86 6.83 -3.21
CA THR A 296 2.21 7.06 -4.61
C THR A 296 2.61 5.75 -5.27
N THR A 297 2.56 5.76 -6.58
CA THR A 297 3.03 4.67 -7.45
C THR A 297 4.44 4.91 -7.99
N LYS A 298 5.07 6.01 -7.56
CA LYS A 298 6.37 6.41 -8.01
C LYS A 298 7.44 5.77 -7.14
N VAL A 299 8.51 5.35 -7.79
CA VAL A 299 9.70 4.78 -7.18
C VAL A 299 10.86 5.75 -7.29
N LEU A 300 11.77 5.65 -6.32
CA LEU A 300 13.10 6.20 -6.45
C LEU A 300 13.74 5.65 -7.73
N THR A 301 14.22 6.56 -8.57
CA THR A 301 14.87 6.23 -9.83
C THR A 301 16.17 7.02 -9.93
N CYS A 302 17.29 6.31 -10.04
CA CYS A 302 18.58 6.93 -10.29
C CYS A 302 18.71 7.28 -11.76
N ALA A 303 18.62 8.56 -12.09
CA ALA A 303 18.88 9.07 -13.41
C ALA A 303 20.35 8.83 -13.82
N LYS A 304 20.64 8.94 -15.12
CA LYS A 304 21.99 8.74 -15.70
C LYS A 304 23.07 9.61 -15.04
N SER A 305 22.70 10.71 -14.40
CA SER A 305 23.55 11.67 -13.70
C SER A 305 23.80 11.36 -12.22
N THR A 306 23.45 10.16 -11.70
CA THR A 306 23.47 9.79 -10.26
C THR A 306 22.49 10.55 -9.37
N GLU A 307 21.68 11.41 -9.96
CA GLU A 307 20.59 12.13 -9.29
C GLU A 307 19.39 11.21 -9.13
N LEU A 308 18.70 11.36 -8.00
CA LEU A 308 17.46 10.64 -7.75
C LEU A 308 16.28 11.48 -8.24
N THR A 309 15.32 10.77 -8.81
CA THR A 309 14.03 11.29 -9.23
C THR A 309 12.93 10.33 -8.79
N LEU A 310 11.68 10.77 -8.87
CA LEU A 310 10.51 9.91 -8.70
C LEU A 310 9.89 9.63 -10.07
N GLU A 311 9.95 8.37 -10.50
CA GLU A 311 9.36 7.92 -11.76
C GLU A 311 8.40 6.77 -11.51
N LYS A 312 7.51 6.51 -12.47
CA LYS A 312 6.66 5.31 -12.43
C LYS A 312 7.55 4.06 -12.47
N TRP A 313 7.12 3.00 -11.79
CA TRP A 313 7.83 1.73 -11.84
C TRP A 313 7.80 1.12 -13.24
N HIS A 314 8.99 0.83 -13.77
CA HIS A 314 9.24 0.23 -15.08
C HIS A 314 10.18 -0.99 -14.97
N ASP A 315 10.50 -1.44 -13.76
CA ASP A 315 11.39 -2.58 -13.49
C ASP A 315 12.80 -2.44 -14.11
N GLN A 316 13.25 -1.20 -14.28
CA GLN A 316 14.56 -0.87 -14.83
C GLN A 316 15.65 -0.97 -13.77
N ALA A 317 16.88 -1.32 -14.16
CA ALA A 317 18.01 -1.40 -13.22
C ALA A 317 18.23 -0.10 -12.41
N THR A 318 17.92 1.06 -12.99
CA THR A 318 17.97 2.38 -12.33
C THR A 318 16.95 2.56 -11.20
N GLN A 319 15.97 1.66 -11.09
CA GLN A 319 14.91 1.66 -10.08
C GLN A 319 15.09 0.54 -9.05
N ARG A 320 16.09 -0.33 -9.23
CA ARG A 320 16.37 -1.45 -8.34
C ARG A 320 17.45 -1.07 -7.35
N PHE A 321 17.18 -1.28 -6.07
CA PHE A 321 18.08 -0.98 -4.97
C PHE A 321 18.41 -2.27 -4.22
N ARG A 322 19.66 -2.72 -4.34
CA ARG A 322 20.16 -3.86 -3.57
C ARG A 322 20.47 -3.42 -2.14
N CYS A 323 19.81 -4.02 -1.18
CA CYS A 323 20.10 -3.84 0.24
C CYS A 323 21.41 -4.55 0.60
N VAL A 324 22.31 -3.83 1.26
CA VAL A 324 23.64 -4.31 1.67
C VAL A 324 23.90 -3.91 3.12
N SER A 325 24.83 -4.59 3.78
CA SER A 325 25.27 -4.25 5.13
C SER A 325 26.76 -3.96 5.17
N TYR A 326 27.16 -2.94 5.93
CA TYR A 326 28.56 -2.65 6.21
C TYR A 326 28.70 -2.17 7.65
N SER A 327 29.57 -2.81 8.43
CA SER A 327 29.78 -2.50 9.86
C SER A 327 28.47 -2.48 10.68
N GLY A 328 27.53 -3.37 10.34
CA GLY A 328 26.23 -3.45 10.98
C GLY A 328 25.21 -2.42 10.51
N TYR A 329 25.54 -1.54 9.56
CA TYR A 329 24.62 -0.55 9.01
C TYR A 329 24.05 -0.99 7.66
N THR A 330 22.75 -0.82 7.49
CA THR A 330 22.09 -1.05 6.20
C THR A 330 22.46 0.07 5.22
N GLY A 331 22.63 -0.28 3.96
CA GLY A 331 22.82 0.63 2.84
C GLY A 331 22.09 0.09 1.62
N PHE A 332 21.98 0.90 0.57
CA PHE A 332 21.32 0.50 -0.67
C PHE A 332 22.18 0.85 -1.87
N ILE A 333 22.36 -0.08 -2.79
CA ILE A 333 23.06 0.13 -4.04
C ILE A 333 22.02 0.18 -5.16
N CYS A 334 21.88 1.32 -5.82
CA CYS A 334 21.11 1.38 -7.05
C CYS A 334 21.86 0.61 -8.15
N VAL A 335 21.24 -0.43 -8.71
CA VAL A 335 21.89 -1.38 -9.63
C VAL A 335 22.27 -0.72 -10.96
N GLY A 336 21.41 0.14 -11.49
CA GLY A 336 21.62 0.82 -12.78
C GLY A 336 22.52 2.06 -12.71
N ALA A 337 22.91 2.51 -11.52
CA ALA A 337 23.71 3.71 -11.36
C ALA A 337 25.17 3.50 -11.80
N GLY A 338 25.83 4.59 -12.22
CA GLY A 338 27.28 4.60 -12.50
C GLY A 338 27.71 3.75 -13.71
N GLY A 339 26.84 3.58 -14.71
CA GLY A 339 27.13 2.73 -15.87
C GLY A 339 26.98 1.23 -15.60
N GLY A 340 26.16 0.85 -14.61
CA GLY A 340 25.90 -0.54 -14.25
C GLY A 340 26.84 -1.13 -13.21
N SER A 341 27.85 -0.37 -12.74
CA SER A 341 28.66 -0.78 -11.58
C SER A 341 27.88 -0.74 -10.27
N GLY A 342 26.72 -0.10 -10.28
CA GLY A 342 25.96 0.26 -9.10
C GLY A 342 26.58 1.44 -8.35
N ARG A 343 25.75 2.15 -7.58
CA ARG A 343 26.18 3.21 -6.65
C ARG A 343 25.35 3.20 -5.39
N TYR A 344 25.99 3.53 -4.28
CA TYR A 344 25.32 3.64 -2.99
C TYR A 344 24.40 4.86 -2.95
N LEU A 345 23.19 4.63 -2.46
CA LEU A 345 22.25 5.63 -2.03
C LEU A 345 22.83 6.35 -0.81
N GLY A 346 23.09 7.63 -0.96
CA GLY A 346 23.64 8.51 0.04
C GLY A 346 23.00 9.89 -0.08
N TYR A 347 23.73 10.92 0.37
CA TYR A 347 23.36 12.31 0.14
C TYR A 347 24.59 13.15 -0.26
N THR A 348 24.32 14.29 -0.88
CA THR A 348 25.34 15.27 -1.30
C THR A 348 25.72 16.23 -0.17
N PHE A 349 26.75 17.07 -0.33
CA PHE A 349 27.07 18.11 0.67
C PHE A 349 25.91 19.08 0.96
N SER A 350 24.93 19.19 0.04
CA SER A 350 23.70 19.97 0.23
C SER A 350 22.57 19.15 0.88
N GLU A 351 22.89 17.97 1.39
CA GLU A 351 21.99 17.03 2.08
C GLU A 351 20.87 16.45 1.19
N ILE A 352 21.01 16.64 -0.13
CA ILE A 352 20.09 16.08 -1.13
C ILE A 352 20.47 14.64 -1.42
N LEU A 353 19.49 13.73 -1.36
CA LEU A 353 19.64 12.31 -1.62
C LEU A 353 20.16 12.07 -3.05
N ALA A 354 21.16 11.19 -3.20
CA ALA A 354 21.75 10.86 -4.50
C ALA A 354 22.44 9.49 -4.48
N CYS A 355 22.64 8.89 -5.66
CA CYS A 355 23.35 7.62 -5.83
C CYS A 355 24.77 7.86 -6.36
N LYS A 356 25.62 8.58 -5.62
CA LYS A 356 26.95 9.01 -6.09
C LYS A 356 28.11 8.14 -5.58
N ALA A 357 27.95 7.54 -4.40
CA ALA A 357 29.05 6.91 -3.70
C ALA A 357 29.41 5.53 -4.27
N TYR A 358 30.72 5.22 -4.26
CA TYR A 358 31.27 3.92 -4.67
C TYR A 358 31.38 2.93 -3.51
N TYR A 359 31.37 3.43 -2.28
CA TYR A 359 31.58 2.64 -1.07
C TYR A 359 30.56 3.09 -0.03
N GLN A 360 30.12 2.16 0.81
CA GLN A 360 29.34 2.50 1.98
C GLN A 360 30.26 3.16 3.01
N ARG A 361 30.03 4.45 3.24
CA ARG A 361 30.57 5.15 4.40
C ARG A 361 29.41 5.60 5.26
N ARG A 362 29.74 6.34 6.31
CA ARG A 362 28.77 6.89 7.26
C ARG A 362 27.60 7.61 6.58
N TRP A 363 27.78 8.22 5.42
CA TRP A 363 26.79 9.04 4.72
C TRP A 363 25.81 8.19 3.89
N GLU A 364 26.15 6.92 3.67
CA GLU A 364 25.37 5.92 2.96
C GLU A 364 24.76 4.88 3.93
N HIS A 365 24.88 5.12 5.24
CA HIS A 365 24.20 4.33 6.27
C HIS A 365 22.74 4.78 6.37
N ILE A 366 21.82 3.88 6.02
CA ILE A 366 20.38 4.12 5.98
C ILE A 366 19.68 3.21 6.99
N PHE A 367 18.71 3.77 7.69
CA PHE A 367 17.83 3.04 8.60
C PHE A 367 16.40 3.19 8.11
N ALA A 368 15.80 2.09 7.69
CA ALA A 368 14.38 2.03 7.41
C ALA A 368 13.65 1.61 8.70
N ARG A 369 12.79 2.47 9.23
CA ARG A 369 12.03 2.20 10.44
C ARG A 369 10.56 2.11 10.13
N ALA A 370 9.90 1.06 10.61
CA ALA A 370 8.47 0.91 10.44
C ALA A 370 7.76 2.15 11.01
N ASP A 371 6.84 2.71 10.23
CA ASP A 371 5.98 3.79 10.65
C ASP A 371 4.65 3.21 11.16
N PRO A 372 4.12 3.64 12.32
CA PRO A 372 2.83 3.15 12.82
C PRO A 372 1.66 3.34 11.84
N ALA A 373 1.73 4.35 10.96
CA ALA A 373 0.75 4.59 9.91
C ALA A 373 0.99 3.76 8.63
N GLY A 374 1.95 2.83 8.64
CA GLY A 374 2.33 1.97 7.52
C GLY A 374 3.55 2.47 6.73
N GLY A 375 4.27 1.54 6.10
CA GLY A 375 5.54 1.81 5.42
C GLY A 375 6.69 2.11 6.37
N PHE A 376 7.67 2.89 5.90
CA PHE A 376 8.92 3.13 6.59
C PHE A 376 9.37 4.59 6.54
N LYS A 377 9.99 5.08 7.62
CA LYS A 377 10.80 6.31 7.61
C LYS A 377 12.24 5.96 7.29
N LEU A 378 12.85 6.68 6.35
CA LEU A 378 14.29 6.58 6.09
C LEU A 378 15.02 7.59 6.95
N TRP A 379 15.98 7.10 7.72
CA TRP A 379 16.91 7.91 8.50
C TRP A 379 18.32 7.68 8.01
N MET A 380 19.12 8.73 7.93
CA MET A 380 20.50 8.67 7.49
C MET A 380 21.40 9.42 8.47
N PHE A 381 22.66 9.01 8.56
CA PHE A 381 23.62 9.72 9.40
C PHE A 381 23.98 11.06 8.81
N LYS A 382 23.74 12.12 9.57
CA LYS A 382 24.21 13.47 9.34
C LYS A 382 25.18 13.81 10.46
N ASP A 383 26.46 13.92 10.13
CA ASP A 383 27.53 14.10 11.12
C ASP A 383 27.44 13.04 12.24
N ASP A 384 27.11 13.45 13.46
CA ASP A 384 27.04 12.62 14.67
C ASP A 384 25.65 12.05 15.02
N HIS A 385 24.60 12.43 14.29
CA HIS A 385 23.21 12.05 14.58
C HIS A 385 22.51 11.47 13.36
N LEU A 386 21.31 10.90 13.57
CA LEU A 386 20.43 10.47 12.47
C LEU A 386 19.41 11.58 12.16
N ALA A 387 19.20 11.83 10.87
CA ALA A 387 18.17 12.73 10.36
C ALA A 387 17.24 11.97 9.40
N PRO A 388 15.91 12.18 9.49
CA PRO A 388 14.99 11.58 8.54
C PRO A 388 15.11 12.23 7.15
N VAL A 389 14.74 11.48 6.13
CA VAL A 389 14.71 11.93 4.73
C VAL A 389 13.29 12.38 4.36
N GLU A 390 13.16 13.63 3.92
CA GLU A 390 11.89 14.23 3.51
C GLU A 390 11.88 14.57 2.02
N GLN A 391 10.74 14.38 1.37
CA GLN A 391 10.47 14.86 0.03
C GLN A 391 10.26 16.38 0.06
N VAL A 392 11.25 17.15 -0.39
CA VAL A 392 11.17 18.62 -0.39
C VAL A 392 10.62 19.19 -1.70
N SER A 393 10.55 18.39 -2.75
CA SER A 393 9.89 18.74 -4.02
C SER A 393 9.44 17.49 -4.78
N ALA A 394 8.80 17.66 -5.94
CA ALA A 394 8.37 16.55 -6.78
C ALA A 394 9.50 15.59 -7.20
N THR A 395 10.75 16.04 -7.15
CA THR A 395 11.92 15.28 -7.61
C THR A 395 13.07 15.23 -6.61
N GLN A 396 13.00 15.94 -5.48
CA GLN A 396 14.11 16.03 -4.54
C GLN A 396 13.75 15.55 -3.15
N PHE A 397 14.68 14.81 -2.57
CA PHE A 397 14.67 14.37 -1.19
C PHE A 397 15.84 14.97 -0.45
N LYS A 398 15.61 15.43 0.76
CA LYS A 398 16.63 16.06 1.59
C LYS A 398 16.55 15.52 3.01
N MET A 399 17.68 15.43 3.69
CA MET A 399 17.66 15.22 5.15
C MET A 399 17.07 16.44 5.84
N MET A 400 16.12 16.22 6.73
CA MET A 400 15.39 17.27 7.47
C MET A 400 15.37 16.94 8.96
N ALA A 401 14.99 17.90 9.81
CA ALA A 401 14.85 17.64 11.24
C ALA A 401 13.64 16.74 11.56
N GLN A 402 12.62 16.80 10.70
CA GLN A 402 11.38 16.02 10.76
C GLN A 402 10.99 15.63 9.33
N SER A 403 10.21 14.57 9.20
CA SER A 403 9.73 14.09 7.90
C SER A 403 8.36 13.46 8.03
N ASP A 404 7.47 13.83 7.10
CA ASP A 404 6.16 13.22 6.92
C ASP A 404 6.16 12.20 5.76
N THR A 405 7.20 12.23 4.93
CA THR A 405 7.42 11.25 3.86
C THR A 405 7.51 9.83 4.41
N ARG A 406 6.73 8.92 3.83
CA ARG A 406 6.75 7.48 4.14
C ARG A 406 7.22 6.73 2.90
N PHE A 407 8.17 5.83 3.08
CA PHE A 407 8.76 5.03 2.02
C PHE A 407 8.21 3.62 2.10
N GLY A 408 7.93 3.04 0.94
CA GLY A 408 7.64 1.63 0.83
C GLY A 408 8.83 0.89 0.23
N PHE A 409 9.01 -0.35 0.66
CA PHE A 409 9.97 -1.27 0.10
C PHE A 409 9.24 -2.49 -0.45
N THR A 410 9.53 -2.86 -1.69
CA THR A 410 8.99 -4.09 -2.29
C THR A 410 10.12 -4.95 -2.79
N ARG A 411 10.24 -6.15 -2.22
CA ARG A 411 11.32 -7.09 -2.51
C ARG A 411 11.12 -7.72 -3.89
N LEU A 412 12.09 -7.54 -4.78
CA LEU A 412 11.96 -7.91 -6.19
C LEU A 412 12.08 -9.42 -6.44
N ASP A 413 12.70 -10.17 -5.54
CA ASP A 413 12.76 -11.63 -5.59
C ASP A 413 11.42 -12.30 -5.23
N ARG A 414 10.56 -11.63 -4.45
CA ARG A 414 9.16 -12.02 -4.22
C ARG A 414 8.28 -11.71 -5.44
N LEU A 415 8.75 -10.85 -6.33
CA LEU A 415 8.09 -10.52 -7.60
C LEU A 415 8.47 -11.49 -8.73
N ALA A 416 9.49 -12.33 -8.53
CA ALA A 416 9.75 -13.48 -9.37
C ALA A 416 8.80 -14.60 -8.94
N THR A 417 8.13 -15.22 -9.90
CA THR A 417 7.07 -16.23 -9.73
C THR A 417 7.35 -17.17 -8.55
N PRO A 418 6.43 -17.34 -7.57
CA PRO A 418 6.70 -18.19 -6.44
C PRO A 418 6.84 -19.65 -6.93
N ALA A 419 8.00 -20.25 -6.68
CA ALA A 419 8.04 -21.68 -6.45
C ALA A 419 7.14 -21.96 -5.23
N ALA A 420 6.26 -22.95 -5.35
CA ALA A 420 5.23 -23.29 -4.38
C ALA A 420 5.73 -23.20 -2.92
N LEU A 421 5.06 -22.40 -2.11
CA LEU A 421 5.28 -22.41 -0.66
C LEU A 421 4.79 -23.75 -0.08
N PRO A 422 5.48 -24.32 0.93
CA PRO A 422 5.06 -25.55 1.56
C PRO A 422 3.74 -25.37 2.35
N PRO A 423 2.93 -26.43 2.53
CA PRO A 423 1.55 -26.33 3.02
C PRO A 423 1.36 -25.94 4.50
N ASP A 424 2.42 -25.79 5.30
CA ASP A 424 2.30 -25.84 6.76
C ASP A 424 2.44 -24.49 7.47
N PHE A 425 2.22 -23.35 6.78
CA PHE A 425 2.35 -22.02 7.39
C PHE A 425 1.04 -21.45 7.96
N TRP A 426 0.22 -22.30 8.59
CA TRP A 426 -0.96 -21.89 9.36
C TRP A 426 -0.98 -22.60 10.71
N GLY A 427 -0.33 -22.00 11.72
CA GLY A 427 -0.39 -22.52 13.08
C GLY A 427 0.40 -21.70 14.08
N MET A 428 -0.33 -21.15 15.06
CA MET A 428 0.15 -20.53 16.31
C MET A 428 0.73 -19.11 16.22
N TRP A 429 -0.11 -18.13 16.52
CA TRP A 429 0.29 -16.81 17.00
C TRP A 429 1.04 -16.92 18.33
N PRO A 430 2.13 -16.17 18.55
CA PRO A 430 2.52 -15.71 19.87
C PRO A 430 2.21 -14.22 20.01
N SER A 431 1.45 -13.90 21.05
CA SER A 431 1.25 -12.57 21.60
C SER A 431 2.59 -11.87 21.88
N GLY A 432 2.79 -10.69 21.27
CA GLY A 432 3.94 -9.81 21.51
C GLY A 432 4.93 -9.75 20.34
N THR A 433 4.58 -9.04 19.26
CA THR A 433 5.50 -8.65 18.18
C THR A 433 5.37 -7.18 17.84
N ASP A 434 5.02 -6.36 18.83
CA ASP A 434 4.87 -4.93 18.62
C ASP A 434 6.22 -4.34 18.22
N HIS A 435 6.27 -3.60 17.12
CA HIS A 435 7.45 -2.80 16.83
C HIS A 435 7.55 -1.73 17.93
N PRO A 436 8.66 -1.64 18.68
CA PRO A 436 8.76 -0.67 19.75
C PRO A 436 8.65 0.76 19.19
N ALA A 437 7.90 1.60 19.89
CA ALA A 437 7.70 3.01 19.57
C ALA A 437 7.95 3.84 20.84
N ALA A 438 8.57 5.01 20.66
CA ALA A 438 8.89 5.88 21.78
C ALA A 438 7.63 6.40 22.47
N GLY A 439 7.69 6.57 23.79
CA GLY A 439 6.56 6.99 24.61
C GLY A 439 5.73 5.85 25.22
N HIS A 440 6.08 4.59 24.93
CA HIS A 440 5.37 3.40 25.43
C HIS A 440 6.24 2.52 26.31
N VAL A 441 5.60 1.68 27.13
CA VAL A 441 6.27 0.76 28.05
C VAL A 441 6.18 -0.67 27.51
N TYR A 442 7.32 -1.35 27.46
CA TYR A 442 7.43 -2.70 26.92
C TYR A 442 8.04 -3.68 27.90
N ALA A 443 7.61 -4.94 27.82
CA ALA A 443 8.40 -6.08 28.23
C ALA A 443 9.28 -6.54 27.06
N ILE A 444 10.59 -6.62 27.26
CA ILE A 444 11.54 -7.15 26.26
C ILE A 444 11.86 -8.60 26.62
N LYS A 445 11.42 -9.55 25.79
CA LYS A 445 11.57 -11.00 26.05
C LYS A 445 12.41 -11.68 24.99
N LEU A 446 13.10 -12.76 25.34
CA LEU A 446 13.67 -13.65 24.33
C LEU A 446 12.55 -14.28 23.52
N HIS A 447 12.62 -14.12 22.20
CA HIS A 447 11.57 -14.54 21.28
C HIS A 447 11.28 -16.04 21.42
N GLY A 448 10.00 -16.40 21.52
CA GLY A 448 9.56 -17.79 21.71
C GLY A 448 9.74 -18.35 23.13
N THR A 449 10.10 -17.51 24.12
CA THR A 449 10.26 -17.94 25.51
C THR A 449 9.57 -16.97 26.47
N ASN A 450 9.43 -17.36 27.74
CA ASN A 450 8.97 -16.45 28.81
C ASN A 450 10.12 -15.72 29.53
N LYS A 451 11.35 -15.79 29.02
CA LYS A 451 12.50 -15.13 29.62
C LYS A 451 12.54 -13.66 29.22
N ALA A 452 12.34 -12.76 30.18
CA ALA A 452 12.40 -11.32 30.02
C ALA A 452 13.77 -10.77 30.43
N PHE A 453 14.11 -9.62 29.84
CA PHE A 453 15.18 -8.77 30.31
C PHE A 453 14.77 -8.25 31.71
N THR A 454 15.63 -8.48 32.71
CA THR A 454 15.40 -8.06 34.09
C THR A 454 16.63 -7.32 34.61
N CYS A 455 16.43 -6.12 35.12
CA CYS A 455 17.46 -5.42 35.89
C CYS A 455 17.54 -6.03 37.30
N VAL A 456 18.71 -6.56 37.65
CA VAL A 456 19.03 -7.11 38.97
C VAL A 456 20.03 -6.18 39.67
N ASP A 457 19.93 -6.06 40.99
CA ASP A 457 20.83 -5.26 41.82
C ASP A 457 21.02 -3.82 41.30
N ASP A 458 19.90 -3.19 40.92
CA ASP A 458 19.77 -1.81 40.40
C ASP A 458 20.53 -1.48 39.10
N THR A 459 21.40 -2.36 38.60
CA THR A 459 22.35 -2.03 37.52
C THR A 459 22.69 -3.16 36.56
N GLU A 460 22.64 -4.42 36.97
CA GLU A 460 23.01 -5.55 36.12
C GLU A 460 21.80 -6.06 35.32
N MET A 461 22.02 -6.55 34.09
CA MET A 461 20.95 -7.19 33.32
C MET A 461 21.08 -8.71 33.32
N ALA A 462 19.98 -9.37 33.65
CA ALA A 462 19.84 -10.82 33.59
C ALA A 462 18.55 -11.23 32.85
N LEU A 463 18.50 -12.48 32.39
CA LEU A 463 17.29 -13.09 31.87
C LEU A 463 16.55 -13.84 32.98
N ARG A 464 15.34 -13.41 33.33
CA ARG A 464 14.46 -14.07 34.32
C ARG A 464 13.11 -14.38 33.71
N ASP A 465 12.32 -15.24 34.34
CA ASP A 465 10.94 -15.43 33.88
C ASP A 465 10.15 -14.13 34.07
N TRP A 466 9.32 -13.80 33.07
CA TRP A 466 8.45 -12.64 33.14
C TRP A 466 7.46 -12.78 34.31
N ALA A 467 7.50 -11.82 35.23
CA ALA A 467 6.64 -11.69 36.40
C ALA A 467 5.88 -10.36 36.45
N GLY A 468 6.15 -9.43 35.51
CA GLY A 468 5.47 -8.13 35.46
C GLY A 468 6.04 -7.07 36.41
N GLU A 469 7.22 -7.32 36.97
CA GLU A 469 7.89 -6.43 37.92
C GLU A 469 8.41 -5.15 37.22
N GLN A 470 8.57 -4.05 37.97
CA GLN A 470 9.14 -2.80 37.45
C GLN A 470 10.56 -3.00 36.89
N THR A 471 11.33 -3.94 37.42
CA THR A 471 12.66 -4.32 36.94
C THR A 471 12.64 -5.00 35.56
N GLN A 472 11.46 -5.33 35.03
CA GLN A 472 11.26 -5.96 33.72
C GLN A 472 10.54 -5.05 32.72
N ARG A 473 10.19 -3.82 33.12
CA ARG A 473 9.40 -2.87 32.35
C ARG A 473 10.30 -1.78 31.79
N PHE A 474 10.27 -1.59 30.47
CA PHE A 474 11.17 -0.69 29.76
C PHE A 474 10.38 0.40 29.02
N PHE A 475 10.50 1.64 29.48
CA PHE A 475 9.97 2.80 28.76
C PHE A 475 10.85 3.11 27.55
N CYS A 476 10.29 3.09 26.35
CA CYS A 476 11.01 3.35 25.11
C CYS A 476 11.13 4.85 24.86
N THR A 477 12.35 5.32 24.59
CA THR A 477 12.67 6.71 24.22
C THR A 477 13.24 6.75 22.81
N LEU A 478 13.24 7.95 22.20
CA LEU A 478 13.93 8.21 20.95
C LEU A 478 14.80 9.46 21.10
N TYR A 479 16.12 9.32 20.89
CA TYR A 479 17.06 10.42 20.98
C TYR A 479 18.05 10.36 19.82
N GLN A 480 18.22 11.48 19.09
CA GLN A 480 19.06 11.56 17.88
C GLN A 480 18.80 10.43 16.88
N GLY A 481 17.53 10.03 16.78
CA GLY A 481 17.11 8.92 15.95
C GLY A 481 17.60 7.56 16.42
N PHE A 482 18.02 7.33 17.66
CA PHE A 482 18.25 5.98 18.24
C PHE A 482 17.24 5.69 19.34
N MET A 483 16.81 4.43 19.44
CA MET A 483 15.95 4.02 20.55
C MET A 483 16.78 3.92 21.83
N GLY A 484 16.17 4.33 22.94
CA GLY A 484 16.63 4.04 24.29
C GLY A 484 15.55 3.29 25.04
N PHE A 485 15.93 2.58 26.09
CA PHE A 485 15.00 1.83 26.92
C PHE A 485 15.33 2.09 28.39
N ILE A 486 14.43 2.73 29.11
CA ILE A 486 14.59 3.02 30.54
C ILE A 486 13.91 1.91 31.34
N CYS A 487 14.69 1.13 32.09
CA CYS A 487 14.14 0.14 33.03
C CYS A 487 13.53 0.85 34.24
N GLU A 488 12.21 0.74 34.45
CA GLU A 488 11.48 1.45 35.52
C GLU A 488 12.00 1.10 36.92
N GLY A 489 12.37 -0.16 37.16
CA GLY A 489 12.84 -0.63 38.46
C GLY A 489 14.31 -0.36 38.78
N ALA A 490 15.09 0.18 37.84
CA ALA A 490 16.53 0.38 38.01
C ALA A 490 16.85 1.66 38.82
N GLY A 491 18.03 1.68 39.46
CA GLY A 491 18.53 2.83 40.23
C GLY A 491 17.64 3.24 41.40
N GLY A 492 17.06 2.27 42.12
CA GLY A 492 16.11 2.53 43.20
C GLY A 492 14.78 3.11 42.70
N GLY A 493 14.30 2.67 41.54
CA GLY A 493 13.04 3.10 40.93
C GLY A 493 13.08 4.46 40.23
N ARG A 494 14.27 5.05 40.02
CA ARG A 494 14.42 6.32 39.29
C ARG A 494 14.41 6.14 37.77
N GLY A 495 14.53 4.90 37.30
CA GLY A 495 14.74 4.59 35.90
C GLY A 495 16.20 4.73 35.51
N ARG A 496 16.73 3.74 34.78
CA ARG A 496 18.06 3.81 34.15
C ARG A 496 18.00 3.27 32.73
N TYR A 497 18.80 3.85 31.85
CA TYR A 497 18.89 3.40 30.46
C TYR A 497 19.61 2.06 30.35
N LEU A 498 19.04 1.20 29.51
CA LEU A 498 19.64 -0.03 29.02
C LEU A 498 20.82 0.32 28.10
N GLY A 499 22.02 -0.02 28.57
CA GLY A 499 23.30 0.16 27.90
C GLY A 499 24.14 -1.11 28.00
N TYR A 500 25.46 -0.96 27.93
CA TYR A 500 26.39 -2.05 28.18
C TYR A 500 27.58 -1.57 29.04
N ASP A 501 28.18 -2.50 29.78
CA ASP A 501 29.35 -2.25 30.61
C ASP A 501 30.68 -2.36 29.83
N ARG A 502 31.81 -2.16 30.49
CA ARG A 502 33.15 -2.30 29.87
C ARG A 502 33.46 -3.71 29.35
N SER A 503 32.70 -4.71 29.79
CA SER A 503 32.80 -6.11 29.35
C SER A 503 31.77 -6.45 28.27
N GLU A 504 31.14 -5.42 27.69
CA GLU A 504 30.12 -5.49 26.63
C GLU A 504 28.88 -6.28 27.05
N THR A 505 28.66 -6.40 28.36
CA THR A 505 27.48 -7.04 28.95
C THR A 505 26.41 -6.00 29.15
N LEU A 506 25.16 -6.32 28.80
CA LEU A 506 24.04 -5.40 29.01
C LEU A 506 23.93 -5.01 30.49
N SER A 507 23.60 -3.75 30.73
CA SER A 507 23.46 -3.17 32.06
C SER A 507 22.48 -1.99 32.03
N CYS A 508 21.92 -1.62 33.18
CA CYS A 508 21.04 -0.45 33.34
C CYS A 508 21.71 0.57 34.28
N GLN A 509 22.81 1.18 33.85
CA GLN A 509 23.61 2.08 34.70
C GLN A 509 23.46 3.57 34.36
N ALA A 510 23.01 3.91 33.15
CA ALA A 510 23.09 5.29 32.67
C ALA A 510 21.85 6.12 33.06
N ASP A 511 22.09 7.36 33.50
CA ASP A 511 21.05 8.37 33.76
C ASP A 511 20.53 9.04 32.48
N TYR A 512 21.31 8.99 31.40
CA TYR A 512 21.02 9.68 30.15
C TYR A 512 21.33 8.77 28.98
N GLN A 513 20.54 8.89 27.91
CA GLN A 513 20.82 8.21 26.65
C GLN A 513 22.04 8.86 25.98
N ARG A 514 23.16 8.13 25.91
CA ARG A 514 24.35 8.51 25.15
C ARG A 514 24.62 7.43 24.10
N SER A 515 25.74 7.56 23.39
CA SER A 515 26.08 6.64 22.30
C SER A 515 26.10 5.16 22.71
N TRP A 516 26.31 4.82 23.99
CA TRP A 516 26.40 3.42 24.45
C TRP A 516 25.03 2.84 24.84
N GLU A 517 24.02 3.70 24.99
CA GLU A 517 22.61 3.37 25.22
C GLU A 517 21.76 3.49 23.94
N HIS A 518 22.41 3.77 22.80
CA HIS A 518 21.75 3.84 21.49
C HIS A 518 21.49 2.42 20.96
N ILE A 519 20.21 2.06 20.88
CA ILE A 519 19.74 0.78 20.37
C ILE A 519 19.03 0.99 19.03
N ASP A 520 19.35 0.13 18.08
CA ASP A 520 18.66 -0.04 16.80
C ASP A 520 17.95 -1.40 16.81
N VAL A 521 16.64 -1.38 16.61
CA VAL A 521 15.79 -2.58 16.66
C VAL A 521 15.41 -2.94 15.23
N ARG A 522 15.69 -4.18 14.83
CA ARG A 522 15.44 -4.66 13.46
C ARG A 522 14.55 -5.87 13.48
N ALA A 523 13.50 -5.87 12.65
CA ALA A 523 12.69 -7.06 12.44
C ALA A 523 13.55 -8.19 11.84
N ASP A 524 13.35 -9.42 12.32
CA ASP A 524 14.00 -10.59 11.77
C ASP A 524 13.03 -11.35 10.85
N PRO A 525 13.43 -11.77 9.64
CA PRO A 525 12.57 -12.52 8.72
C PRO A 525 11.99 -13.82 9.31
N ALA A 526 12.66 -14.44 10.28
CA ALA A 526 12.18 -15.63 10.97
C ALA A 526 11.25 -15.30 12.16
N GLY A 527 10.85 -14.03 12.33
CA GLY A 527 9.99 -13.54 13.41
C GLY A 527 10.78 -12.93 14.57
N GLY A 528 10.14 -12.00 15.30
CA GLY A 528 10.77 -11.24 16.37
C GLY A 528 11.72 -10.15 15.86
N PHE A 529 12.62 -9.71 16.73
CA PHE A 529 13.55 -8.60 16.46
C PHE A 529 14.97 -8.93 16.90
N LYS A 530 15.97 -8.36 16.22
CA LYS A 530 17.37 -8.32 16.66
C LYS A 530 17.68 -6.93 17.22
N LEU A 531 18.35 -6.89 18.37
CA LEU A 531 18.84 -5.65 18.97
C LEU A 531 20.28 -5.41 18.51
N TRP A 532 20.56 -4.21 18.03
CA TRP A 532 21.90 -3.76 17.67
C TRP A 532 22.22 -2.54 18.52
N MET A 533 23.38 -2.52 19.17
CA MET A 533 23.80 -1.41 20.02
C MET A 533 24.99 -0.70 19.40
N LYS A 534 25.03 0.62 19.54
CA LYS A 534 26.15 1.42 19.03
C LYS A 534 27.34 1.27 19.97
N LYS A 535 28.46 0.83 19.38
CA LYS A 535 29.78 0.75 20.01
C LYS A 535 30.76 1.53 19.16
N ASP A 536 31.27 2.61 19.72
CA ASP A 536 32.08 3.59 19.01
C ASP A 536 31.33 4.10 17.75
N GLU A 537 31.86 3.79 16.56
CA GLU A 537 31.32 4.19 15.26
C GLU A 537 30.63 3.03 14.52
N HIS A 538 30.34 1.92 15.21
CA HIS A 538 29.75 0.71 14.64
C HIS A 538 28.51 0.24 15.41
N LEU A 539 27.67 -0.56 14.76
CA LEU A 539 26.59 -1.30 15.44
C LEU A 539 27.02 -2.75 15.62
N ALA A 540 26.88 -3.28 16.83
CA ALA A 540 27.08 -4.70 17.09
C ALA A 540 25.79 -5.33 17.61
N PRO A 541 25.44 -6.53 17.15
CA PRO A 541 24.23 -7.21 17.59
C PRO A 541 24.38 -7.71 19.03
N VAL A 542 23.27 -7.72 19.75
CA VAL A 542 23.17 -8.31 21.08
C VAL A 542 22.88 -9.80 20.96
N ALA A 543 23.61 -10.63 21.70
CA ALA A 543 23.39 -12.07 21.79
C ALA A 543 23.27 -12.54 23.25
N LYS A 544 22.52 -13.62 23.44
CA LYS A 544 22.53 -14.39 24.67
C LYS A 544 23.87 -15.10 24.82
N VAL A 545 24.53 -14.92 25.97
CA VAL A 545 25.78 -15.60 26.32
C VAL A 545 25.59 -16.30 27.67
N GLY A 546 25.68 -17.63 27.68
CA GLY A 546 25.40 -18.43 28.88
C GLY A 546 23.90 -18.57 29.16
N ALA A 547 23.54 -18.85 30.42
CA ALA A 547 22.16 -19.13 30.80
C ALA A 547 21.30 -17.86 30.90
N ASP A 548 21.89 -16.79 31.42
CA ASP A 548 21.17 -15.61 31.94
C ASP A 548 21.73 -14.26 31.48
N LYS A 549 22.83 -14.22 30.72
CA LYS A 549 23.45 -12.95 30.30
C LYS A 549 23.21 -12.63 28.83
N MET A 550 23.21 -11.34 28.53
CA MET A 550 23.15 -10.80 27.18
C MET A 550 24.38 -9.90 26.97
N LYS A 551 25.06 -10.05 25.84
CA LYS A 551 26.27 -9.29 25.49
C LYS A 551 26.23 -8.79 24.05
N MET A 552 26.95 -7.72 23.76
CA MET A 552 27.26 -7.37 22.38
C MET A 552 28.26 -8.38 21.82
N MET A 553 28.01 -8.85 20.60
CA MET A 553 28.82 -9.87 19.93
C MET A 553 29.08 -9.46 18.49
N ALA A 554 30.02 -10.10 17.81
CA ALA A 554 30.26 -9.84 16.38
C ALA A 554 29.11 -10.34 15.48
N ALA A 555 28.37 -11.35 15.94
CA ALA A 555 27.19 -11.91 15.28
C ALA A 555 26.19 -12.39 16.34
N SER A 556 24.90 -12.45 15.99
CA SER A 556 23.87 -12.95 16.89
C SER A 556 22.71 -13.59 16.14
N GLU A 557 22.31 -14.77 16.61
CA GLU A 557 21.02 -15.41 16.29
C GLU A 557 19.96 -15.16 17.36
N THR A 558 20.28 -14.35 18.37
CA THR A 558 19.34 -14.06 19.45
C THR A 558 18.28 -13.10 18.96
N ARG A 559 17.03 -13.52 19.09
CA ARG A 559 15.85 -12.73 18.75
C ARG A 559 15.09 -12.38 20.03
N VAL A 560 14.49 -11.20 20.03
CA VAL A 560 13.63 -10.70 21.10
C VAL A 560 12.23 -10.40 20.58
N SER A 561 11.28 -10.30 21.49
CA SER A 561 9.91 -9.87 21.27
C SER A 561 9.60 -8.73 22.23
N PHE A 562 8.84 -7.75 21.76
CA PHE A 562 8.32 -6.67 22.58
C PHE A 562 6.83 -6.92 22.84
N THR A 563 6.43 -6.75 24.10
CA THR A 563 5.02 -6.77 24.50
C THR A 563 4.70 -5.42 25.13
N ARG A 564 3.85 -4.62 24.49
CA ARG A 564 3.39 -3.34 25.04
C ARG A 564 2.54 -3.55 26.30
N LEU A 565 2.67 -2.68 27.30
CA LEU A 565 2.07 -2.84 28.62
C LEU A 565 1.08 -1.72 29.01
N ASP A 566 0.96 -0.67 28.20
CA ASP A 566 0.21 0.56 28.46
C ASP A 566 -0.83 0.92 27.39
#